data_AF-A0AAE2VE10-F1
#
_entry.id   AF-A0AAE2VE10-F1
#
_cell.length_a   1.000
_cell.length_b   1.000
_cell.length_c   1.000
_cell.angle_alpha   90.00
_cell.angle_beta   90.00
_cell.angle_gamma   90.00
#
_symmetry.space_group_name_H-M   'P 1'
#
loop_
_entity.id
_entity.type
_entity.pdbx_description
1 polymer ?
#
loop_
_entity_poly.entity_id
_entity_poly.type
_entity_poly.pdbx_seq_one_letter_code
_entity_poly.pdbx_strand_id
1 'polypeptide(L)'
;MDKVYKRSWFQTFLAFLVSQLYFNFVELTGWGPKYREMNGFPANIVELDFFQTYLSFYDNPWFNIITVFLGVFTIIQIITGITKDIRN
;
A
#
# COMPACT_ATOMS: atom_id res chain seq x y z
N MET A 1 9.89 24.98 -13.98
CA MET A 1 9.64 23.58 -13.62
C MET A 1 8.86 23.54 -12.33
N ASP A 2 7.64 23.00 -12.34
CA ASP A 2 6.92 22.76 -11.09
C ASP A 2 7.70 21.81 -10.20
N LYS A 3 7.81 22.19 -8.92
CA LYS A 3 8.56 21.43 -7.93
C LYS A 3 7.89 20.07 -7.73
N VAL A 4 8.67 18.98 -7.82
CA VAL A 4 8.16 17.59 -7.79
C VAL A 4 7.25 17.32 -6.59
N TYR A 5 7.58 17.87 -5.42
CA TYR A 5 6.78 17.68 -4.19
C TYR A 5 5.37 18.31 -4.22
N LYS A 6 5.09 19.19 -5.20
CA LYS A 6 3.75 19.75 -5.42
C LYS A 6 2.90 18.90 -6.36
N ARG A 7 3.48 17.91 -7.04
CA ARG A 7 2.76 17.06 -7.99
C ARG A 7 1.89 16.07 -7.23
N SER A 8 0.63 15.93 -7.64
CA SER A 8 -0.34 15.06 -6.96
C SER A 8 0.12 13.60 -6.92
N TRP A 9 0.69 13.09 -8.01
CA TRP A 9 1.22 11.72 -8.05
C TRP A 9 2.35 11.49 -7.05
N PHE A 10 3.17 12.52 -6.78
CA PHE A 10 4.23 12.46 -5.79
C PHE A 10 3.67 12.51 -4.37
N GLN A 11 2.61 13.29 -4.15
CA GLN A 11 1.90 13.29 -2.86
C GLN A 11 1.24 11.95 -2.57
N THR A 12 0.66 11.28 -3.57
CA THR A 12 0.16 9.91 -3.44
C THR A 12 1.27 8.93 -3.08
N PHE A 13 2.43 9.04 -3.72
CA PHE A 13 3.61 8.23 -3.38
C PHE A 13 4.05 8.46 -1.93
N LEU A 14 4.13 9.72 -1.47
CA LEU A 14 4.44 10.03 -0.08
C LEU A 14 3.40 9.46 0.89
N ALA A 15 2.11 9.57 0.57
CA ALA A 15 1.04 9.00 1.39
C ALA A 15 1.18 7.48 1.52
N PHE A 16 1.53 6.79 0.43
CA PHE A 16 1.82 5.36 0.46
C PHE A 16 3.03 5.02 1.34
N LEU A 17 4.11 5.79 1.28
CA LEU A 17 5.26 5.58 2.16
C LEU A 17 4.91 5.79 3.63
N VAL A 18 4.14 6.84 3.94
CA VAL A 18 3.67 7.12 5.32
C VAL A 18 2.79 5.99 5.83
N SER A 19 1.91 5.41 5.00
CA SER A 19 1.12 4.26 5.44
C SER A 19 1.97 3.03 5.72
N GLN A 20 3.05 2.80 4.97
CA GLN A 20 3.97 1.69 5.24
C GLN A 20 4.71 1.89 6.56
N LEU A 21 5.16 3.11 6.85
CA LEU A 21 5.77 3.44 8.15
C LEU A 21 4.78 3.22 9.30
N TYR A 22 3.51 3.59 9.10
CA TYR A 22 2.47 3.36 10.09
C TYR A 22 2.23 1.87 10.35
N PHE A 23 2.10 1.03 9.31
CA PHE A 23 1.90 -0.41 9.50
C PHE A 23 3.08 -1.07 10.21
N ASN A 24 4.31 -0.74 9.81
CA ASN A 24 5.51 -1.21 10.51
C ASN A 24 5.52 -0.79 11.98
N PHE A 25 5.19 0.47 12.28
CA PHE A 25 5.11 0.94 13.66
C PHE A 25 4.08 0.15 14.47
N VAL A 26 2.88 -0.04 13.93
CA VAL A 26 1.80 -0.77 14.62
C VAL A 26 2.19 -2.22 14.88
N GLU A 27 2.85 -2.87 13.92
CA GLU A 27 3.27 -4.27 14.03
C GLU A 27 4.40 -4.46 15.04
N LEU A 28 5.42 -3.60 15.00
CA LEU A 28 6.55 -3.66 15.91
C LEU A 28 6.17 -3.35 17.36
N THR A 29 5.18 -2.48 17.57
CA THR A 29 4.78 -2.03 18.91
C THR A 29 3.57 -2.76 19.48
N GLY A 30 2.78 -3.42 18.64
CA GLY A 30 1.49 -3.97 19.03
C GLY A 30 0.44 -2.91 19.40
N TRP A 31 0.67 -1.63 19.08
CA TRP A 31 -0.24 -0.52 19.43
C TRP A 31 -1.56 -0.52 18.64
N GLY A 32 -1.68 -1.40 17.66
CA GLY A 32 -2.86 -1.50 16.80
C GLY A 32 -4.11 -1.98 17.55
N PRO A 33 -5.30 -1.63 17.05
CA PRO A 33 -6.54 -2.21 17.56
C PRO A 33 -6.55 -3.74 17.34
N LYS A 34 -7.37 -4.45 18.11
CA LYS A 34 -7.67 -5.85 17.81
C LYS A 34 -8.48 -5.92 16.53
N TYR A 35 -7.82 -6.30 15.44
CA TYR A 35 -8.47 -6.53 14.16
C TYR A 35 -9.36 -7.77 14.25
N ARG A 36 -10.49 -7.72 13.54
CA ARG A 36 -11.33 -8.90 13.38
C ARG A 36 -10.55 -9.96 12.61
N GLU A 37 -10.72 -11.22 13.00
CA GLU A 37 -10.20 -12.34 12.23
C GLU A 37 -10.66 -12.24 10.77
N MET A 38 -9.71 -12.49 9.86
CA MET A 38 -9.98 -12.44 8.44
C MET A 38 -10.81 -13.65 8.03
N ASN A 39 -11.88 -13.41 7.26
CA ASN A 39 -12.75 -14.48 6.76
C ASN A 39 -13.29 -14.14 5.37
N GLY A 40 -13.80 -15.16 4.68
CA GLY A 40 -14.41 -15.02 3.35
C GLY A 40 -13.39 -14.63 2.28
N PHE A 41 -13.81 -13.78 1.35
CA PHE A 41 -13.01 -13.44 0.16
C PHE A 41 -11.59 -12.88 0.47
N PRO A 42 -11.40 -11.94 1.42
CA PRO A 42 -10.06 -11.48 1.80
C PRO A 42 -9.16 -12.61 2.32
N ALA A 43 -9.69 -13.57 3.09
CA ALA A 43 -8.94 -14.72 3.59
C ALA A 43 -8.47 -15.62 2.44
N ASN A 44 -9.36 -15.92 1.51
CA ASN A 44 -9.03 -16.72 0.33
C ASN A 44 -7.91 -16.09 -0.52
N ILE A 45 -7.82 -14.76 -0.56
CA ILE A 45 -6.74 -14.07 -1.30
C ILE A 45 -5.39 -14.25 -0.61
N VAL A 46 -5.33 -14.06 0.72
CA VAL A 46 -4.06 -14.14 1.46
C VAL A 46 -3.54 -15.57 1.60
N GLU A 47 -4.42 -16.55 1.43
CA GLU A 47 -4.08 -17.98 1.39
C GLU A 47 -3.50 -18.45 0.05
N LEU A 48 -3.57 -17.64 -1.02
CA LEU A 48 -2.98 -18.01 -2.31
C LEU A 48 -1.45 -18.10 -2.19
N ASP A 49 -0.84 -19.16 -2.72
CA ASP A 49 0.62 -19.37 -2.73
C ASP A 49 1.38 -18.15 -3.25
N PHE A 50 0.88 -17.53 -4.33
CA PHE A 50 1.46 -16.31 -4.89
C PHE A 50 1.43 -15.16 -3.87
N PHE A 51 0.32 -14.98 -3.18
CA PHE A 51 0.16 -13.91 -2.19
C PHE A 51 1.09 -14.15 -0.98
N GLN A 52 1.17 -15.39 -0.50
CA GLN A 52 2.07 -15.76 0.59
C GLN A 52 3.54 -15.56 0.23
N THR A 53 3.92 -15.92 -0.99
CA THR A 53 5.31 -15.86 -1.44
C THR A 53 5.78 -14.43 -1.71
N TYR A 54 4.93 -13.58 -2.29
CA TYR A 54 5.37 -12.28 -2.81
C TYR A 54 4.74 -11.07 -2.13
N LEU A 55 3.58 -11.23 -1.49
CA LEU A 55 2.73 -10.13 -1.01
C LEU A 55 2.47 -10.17 0.50
N SER A 56 3.19 -11.03 1.24
CA SER A 56 3.13 -11.10 2.70
C SER A 56 4.27 -10.30 3.34
N PHE A 57 4.10 -8.98 3.35
CA PHE A 57 5.06 -8.02 3.88
C PHE A 57 5.02 -7.88 5.41
N TYR A 58 3.89 -8.25 6.01
CA TYR A 58 3.50 -8.04 7.39
C TYR A 58 2.93 -9.34 7.98
N ASP A 59 3.08 -9.55 9.29
CA ASP A 59 2.45 -10.67 10.01
C ASP A 59 0.92 -10.53 10.00
N ASN A 60 0.41 -9.30 10.01
CA ASN A 60 -1.03 -9.06 9.94
C ASN A 60 -1.53 -9.13 8.47
N PRO A 61 -2.39 -10.11 8.12
CA PRO A 61 -2.85 -10.29 6.75
C PRO A 61 -3.68 -9.10 6.24
N TRP A 62 -4.35 -8.35 7.13
CA TRP A 62 -5.06 -7.13 6.73
C TRP A 62 -4.11 -6.05 6.21
N PHE A 63 -2.93 -5.92 6.82
CA PHE A 63 -1.92 -4.94 6.38
C PHE A 63 -1.36 -5.32 5.02
N ASN A 64 -1.17 -6.62 4.76
CA ASN A 64 -0.76 -7.11 3.44
C ASN A 64 -1.77 -6.73 2.35
N ILE A 65 -3.05 -7.05 2.54
CA ILE A 65 -4.10 -6.72 1.54
C ILE A 65 -4.14 -5.22 1.27
N ILE A 66 -4.15 -4.40 2.32
CA ILE A 66 -4.22 -2.94 2.19
C ILE A 66 -2.95 -2.42 1.48
N THR A 67 -1.79 -2.97 1.80
CA THR A 67 -0.52 -2.59 1.16
C THR A 67 -0.50 -2.91 -0.31
N VAL A 68 -0.96 -4.10 -0.70
CA VAL A 68 -1.10 -4.48 -2.13
C VAL A 68 -2.04 -3.52 -2.85
N PHE A 69 -3.21 -3.26 -2.26
CA PHE A 69 -4.19 -2.35 -2.85
C PHE A 69 -3.62 -0.93 -3.03
N LEU A 70 -3.04 -0.36 -1.97
CA LEU A 70 -2.43 0.98 -2.02
C LEU A 70 -1.23 1.02 -2.97
N GLY A 71 -0.43 -0.03 -3.02
CA GLY A 71 0.73 -0.16 -3.92
C GLY A 71 0.29 -0.10 -5.38
N VAL A 72 -0.69 -0.93 -5.76
CA VAL A 72 -1.26 -0.94 -7.12
C VAL A 72 -1.86 0.42 -7.47
N PHE A 73 -2.67 0.98 -6.57
CA PHE A 73 -3.26 2.31 -6.77
C PHE A 73 -2.20 3.39 -6.98
N THR A 74 -1.15 3.38 -6.14
CA THR A 74 -0.06 4.36 -6.21
C THR A 74 0.72 4.25 -7.51
N ILE A 75 1.03 3.04 -7.97
CA ILE A 75 1.70 2.80 -9.25
C ILE A 75 0.88 3.40 -10.40
N ILE A 76 -0.43 3.17 -10.43
CA ILE A 76 -1.33 3.74 -11.44
C ILE A 76 -1.30 5.28 -11.40
N GLN A 77 -1.34 5.90 -10.22
CA GLN A 77 -1.26 7.36 -10.07
C GLN A 77 0.08 7.92 -10.55
N ILE A 78 1.20 7.25 -10.22
CA ILE A 78 2.55 7.64 -10.66
C ILE A 78 2.62 7.59 -12.19
N ILE A 79 2.25 6.47 -12.81
CA ILE A 79 2.29 6.31 -14.27
C ILE A 79 1.42 7.36 -14.95
N THR A 80 0.20 7.56 -14.47
CA THR A 80 -0.74 8.55 -15.03
C THR A 80 -0.21 9.97 -14.88
N GLY A 81 0.37 10.30 -13.72
CA GLY A 81 0.93 11.61 -13.43
C GLY A 81 2.15 11.92 -14.30
N ILE A 82 3.12 11.00 -14.36
CA ILE A 82 4.31 11.15 -15.20
C ILE A 82 3.92 11.27 -16.68
N THR A 83 2.98 10.44 -17.16
CA THR A 83 2.53 10.51 -18.56
C THR A 83 1.90 11.86 -18.89
N LYS A 84 1.11 12.44 -17.98
CA LYS A 84 0.55 13.80 -18.13
C LYS A 84 1.65 14.87 -18.13
N ASP A 85 2.66 14.71 -17.30
CA ASP A 85 3.79 15.64 -17.17
C ASP A 85 4.72 15.64 -18.38
N ILE A 86 4.87 14.50 -19.08
CA ILE A 86 5.66 14.40 -20.31
C ILE A 86 4.91 15.01 -21.51
N ARG A 87 3.57 14.90 -21.52
CA ARG A 87 2.74 15.36 -22.63
C ARG A 87 2.53 16.88 -22.66
N ASN A 88 2.67 17.54 -21.51
CA ASN A 88 2.47 18.99 -21.33
C ASN A 88 3.80 19.74 -21.24
#